data_AF-A0A0S8IYB5-F1
#
_entry.id   AF-A0A0S8IYB5-F1
#
_cell.length_a   1.000
_cell.length_b   1.000
_cell.length_c   1.000
_cell.angle_alpha   90.00
_cell.angle_beta   90.00
_cell.angle_gamma   90.00
#
_symmetry.space_group_name_H-M   'P 1'
#
loop_
_entity.id
_entity.type
_entity.pdbx_description
1 polymer ?
#
loop_
_entity_poly.entity_id
_entity_poly.type
_entity_poly.pdbx_seq_one_letter_code
_entity_poly.pdbx_strand_id
1 'polypeptide(L)' 'MRSITARRRGGTSGEIPPLDDECESILKPAVQELALSARAHHKTIRVASTIADLDGSENIQAQDLCEAVQYRNLDRQTWF' A
#
# COMPACT_ATOMS: atom_id res chain seq x y z
N MET A 1 -23.13 6.70 5.72
CA MET A 1 -22.76 6.92 4.30
C MET A 1 -21.23 7.04 4.27
N ARG A 2 -20.43 6.15 3.68
CA ARG A 2 -20.65 5.13 2.63
C ARG A 2 -20.02 3.81 3.09
N SER A 3 -20.80 2.74 2.98
CA SER A 3 -20.35 1.36 3.09
C SER A 3 -19.81 0.94 1.73
N ILE A 4 -18.55 0.51 1.64
CA ILE A 4 -18.05 -0.26 0.50
C ILE A 4 -17.44 -1.54 1.06
N THR A 5 -18.14 -2.61 0.74
CA THR A 5 -17.90 -4.03 0.95
C THR A 5 -16.50 -4.52 0.52
N ALA A 6 -15.90 -5.42 1.30
CA ALA A 6 -15.77 -6.85 0.97
C ALA A 6 -14.56 -7.47 1.70
N ARG A 7 -14.84 -8.39 2.62
CA ARG A 7 -13.87 -9.34 3.18
C ARG A 7 -13.12 -10.06 2.04
N ARG A 8 -11.92 -9.63 1.67
CA ARG A 8 -11.09 -10.34 0.67
C ARG A 8 -10.41 -11.53 1.33
N ARG A 9 -11.11 -12.68 1.36
CA ARG A 9 -10.41 -13.98 1.38
C ARG A 9 -9.89 -14.24 -0.03
N GLY A 10 -8.61 -13.94 -0.26
CA GLY A 10 -7.83 -14.41 -1.41
C GLY A 10 -8.34 -13.93 -2.77
N GLY A 11 -7.65 -12.98 -3.38
CA GLY A 11 -7.90 -12.66 -4.79
C GLY A 11 -7.21 -11.39 -5.24
N THR A 12 -6.27 -11.53 -6.17
CA THR A 12 -5.68 -10.45 -6.95
C THR A 12 -6.71 -9.81 -7.89
N SER A 13 -7.74 -9.14 -7.36
CA SER A 13 -8.62 -8.31 -8.19
C SER A 13 -7.89 -7.01 -8.48
N GLY A 14 -7.74 -6.69 -9.78
CA GLY A 14 -6.91 -5.59 -10.31
C GLY A 14 -7.34 -4.18 -9.94
N GLU A 15 -8.29 -4.02 -9.01
CA GLU A 15 -8.72 -2.73 -8.48
C GLU A 15 -7.95 -2.39 -7.22
N ILE A 16 -7.43 -1.16 -7.20
CA ILE A 16 -6.69 -0.58 -6.09
C ILE A 16 -7.71 -0.10 -5.05
N PRO A 17 -7.59 -0.52 -3.79
CA PRO A 17 -8.48 -0.05 -2.74
C PRO A 17 -8.33 1.47 -2.57
N PRO A 18 -9.42 2.19 -2.24
CA PRO A 18 -9.34 3.61 -1.95
C PRO A 18 -8.41 3.85 -0.75
N LEU A 19 -7.60 4.89 -0.84
CA LEU A 19 -6.76 5.37 0.26
C LEU A 19 -7.48 6.50 0.97
N ASP A 20 -7.29 6.59 2.28
CA ASP A 20 -7.68 7.78 3.05
C ASP A 20 -6.61 8.88 2.92
N ASP A 21 -6.95 10.06 3.44
CA ASP A 21 -6.07 11.24 3.38
C ASP A 21 -4.73 11.01 4.09
N GLU A 22 -4.73 10.20 5.16
CA GLU A 22 -3.51 9.88 5.92
C GLU A 22 -2.57 8.99 5.09
N CYS A 23 -3.10 7.95 4.45
CA CYS A 23 -2.35 7.13 3.51
C CYS A 23 -1.83 7.95 2.33
N GLU A 24 -2.64 8.84 1.76
CA GLU A 24 -2.18 9.73 0.69
C GLU A 24 -1.03 10.66 1.14
N SER A 25 -1.08 11.13 2.38
CA SER A 25 -0.04 12.00 2.95
C SER A 25 1.31 11.30 3.11
N ILE A 26 1.31 9.98 3.26
CA ILE A 26 2.52 9.14 3.31
C ILE A 26 2.99 8.78 1.90
N LEU A 27 2.06 8.43 1.01
CA LEU A 27 2.39 7.91 -0.31
C LEU A 27 2.99 8.98 -1.23
N LYS A 28 2.42 10.20 -1.21
CA LYS A 28 2.89 11.32 -2.04
C LYS A 28 4.39 11.62 -1.85
N PRO A 29 4.88 11.89 -0.63
CA PRO A 29 6.31 12.12 -0.42
C PRO A 29 7.14 10.87 -0.73
N ALA A 30 6.67 9.66 -0.39
CA ALA A 30 7.40 8.43 -0.71
C ALA A 30 7.59 8.24 -2.23
N VAL A 31 6.60 8.56 -3.05
CA VAL A 31 6.70 8.51 -4.52
C VAL A 31 7.77 9.49 -5.03
N GLN A 32 7.84 10.68 -4.45
CA GLN A 32 8.82 11.72 -4.82
C GLN A 32 10.24 11.31 -4.40
N GLU A 33 10.44 10.97 -3.13
CA GLU A 33 11.75 10.62 -2.56
C GLU A 33 12.35 9.33 -3.15
N LEU A 34 11.50 8.34 -3.44
CA LEU A 34 11.94 7.06 -3.98
C LEU A 34 11.89 7.00 -5.51
N ALA A 35 11.52 8.11 -6.17
CA ALA A 35 11.33 8.19 -7.62
C ALA A 35 10.48 7.02 -8.17
N LEU A 36 9.37 6.70 -7.49
CA LEU A 36 8.55 5.56 -7.86
C LEU A 36 7.85 5.80 -9.19
N SER A 37 8.06 4.90 -10.15
CA SER A 37 7.21 4.86 -11.35
C SER A 37 5.75 4.55 -10.97
N ALA A 38 4.80 4.87 -11.84
CA ALA A 38 3.39 4.53 -11.64
C ALA A 38 3.17 3.03 -11.31
N ARG A 39 3.98 2.14 -11.92
CA ARG A 39 3.98 0.70 -11.63
C ARG A 39 4.53 0.39 -10.24
N ALA A 40 5.62 1.05 -9.83
CA ALA A 40 6.21 0.85 -8.51
C ALA A 40 5.29 1.37 -7.39
N HIS A 41 4.62 2.51 -7.63
CA HIS A 41 3.55 3.06 -6.81
C HIS A 41 2.40 2.06 -6.64
N HIS A 42 1.82 1.55 -7.74
CA HIS A 42 0.76 0.52 -7.68
C HIS A 42 1.19 -0.74 -6.92
N LYS A 43 2.43 -1.21 -7.12
CA LYS A 43 2.94 -2.37 -6.38
C LYS A 43 3.07 -2.08 -4.88
N THR A 44 3.41 -0.85 -4.49
CA THR A 44 3.49 -0.45 -3.08
C THR A 44 2.11 -0.50 -2.42
N ILE A 45 1.08 0.03 -3.07
CA ILE A 45 -0.30 -0.08 -2.55
C ILE A 45 -0.76 -1.54 -2.46
N ARG A 46 -0.38 -2.40 -3.42
CA ARG A 46 -0.68 -3.84 -3.36
C ARG A 46 0.00 -4.55 -2.20
N VAL A 47 1.22 -4.17 -1.85
CA VAL A 47 1.91 -4.72 -0.68
C VAL A 47 1.21 -4.25 0.59
N ALA A 48 0.88 -2.96 0.70
CA ALA A 48 0.12 -2.44 1.84
C ALA A 48 -1.23 -3.15 2.01
N SER A 49 -1.95 -3.41 0.92
CA SER A 49 -3.18 -4.21 0.94
C SER A 49 -2.96 -5.63 1.45
N THR A 50 -1.82 -6.24 1.10
CA THR A 50 -1.48 -7.60 1.58
C THR A 50 -1.20 -7.58 3.08
N ILE A 51 -0.54 -6.54 3.59
CA ILE A 51 -0.26 -6.36 5.02
C ILE A 51 -1.57 -6.15 5.79
N ALA A 52 -2.44 -5.26 5.31
CA ALA A 52 -3.76 -5.04 5.89
C ALA A 52 -4.59 -6.34 5.92
N ASP A 53 -4.58 -7.12 4.82
CA ASP A 53 -5.25 -8.42 4.75
C ASP A 53 -4.70 -9.43 5.77
N LEU A 54 -3.38 -9.42 6.01
CA LEU A 54 -2.71 -10.29 7.00
C LEU A 54 -3.05 -9.88 8.44
N ASP A 55 -3.17 -8.59 8.71
CA ASP A 55 -3.58 -8.03 10.01
C ASP A 55 -5.09 -8.15 10.25
N GLY A 56 -5.85 -8.59 9.24
CA GLY A 56 -7.31 -8.70 9.31
C GLY A 56 -8.03 -7.34 9.26
N SER A 57 -7.32 -6.29 8.84
CA SER A 57 -7.86 -4.95 8.64
C SER A 57 -8.67 -4.88 7.35
N GLU A 58 -9.88 -4.31 7.42
CA GLU A 58 -10.75 -4.16 6.23
C GLU A 58 -10.26 -3.07 5.28
N ASN A 59 -9.53 -2.08 5.80
CA ASN A 59 -8.99 -0.96 5.03
C ASN A 59 -7.48 -0.87 5.26
N ILE A 60 -6.75 -0.39 4.24
CA ILE A 60 -5.34 -0.02 4.40
C ILE A 60 -5.26 1.11 5.43
N GLN A 61 -4.44 0.91 6.45
CA GLN A 61 -4.10 1.90 7.45
C GLN A 61 -2.73 2.52 7.13
N ALA A 62 -2.47 3.70 7.71
CA ALA A 62 -1.20 4.40 7.58
C ALA A 62 0.02 3.50 7.90
N GLN A 63 -0.11 2.62 8.90
CA GLN A 63 0.93 1.67 9.30
C GLN A 63 1.27 0.66 8.20
N ASP A 64 0.28 0.10 7.52
CA ASP A 64 0.46 -0.89 6.44
C ASP A 64 1.21 -0.26 5.26
N LEU A 65 0.87 1.00 4.97
CA LEU A 65 1.50 1.76 3.90
C LEU A 65 2.94 2.16 4.25
N CYS A 66 3.18 2.60 5.49
CA CYS A 66 4.52 2.85 6.00
C CYS A 66 5.40 1.60 5.91
N GLU A 67 4.89 0.43 6.28
CA GLU A 67 5.60 -0.83 6.20
C GLU A 67 5.90 -1.22 4.73
N ALA A 68 4.92 -1.09 3.84
CA ALA A 68 5.12 -1.31 2.40
C ALA A 68 6.21 -0.40 1.80
N VAL A 69 6.25 0.88 2.19
CA VAL A 69 7.30 1.83 1.77
C VAL A 69 8.66 1.44 2.36
N GLN A 70 8.71 0.99 3.61
CA GLN A 70 9.95 0.52 4.24
C GLN A 70 10.51 -0.71 3.52
N TYR A 71 9.68 -1.68 3.14
CA TYR A 71 10.12 -2.82 2.34
C TYR A 71 10.75 -2.40 1.00
N ARG A 72 10.26 -1.32 0.38
CA ARG A 72 10.86 -0.77 -0.84
C ARG A 72 12.22 -0.13 -0.61
N ASN A 73 12.39 0.57 0.51
CA ASN A 73 13.68 1.12 0.89
C ASN A 73 14.70 0.02 1.13
N LEU A 74 14.29 -1.04 1.86
CA LEU A 74 15.14 -2.17 2.15
C LEU A 74 15.56 -2.90 0.86
N ASP A 75 14.61 -3.21 -0.03
CA ASP A 75 14.88 -3.84 -1.32
C ASP A 75 16.01 -3.09 -2.06
N ARG A 76 15.89 -1.76 -2.20
CA ARG A 76 16.94 -0.94 -2.87
C ARG A 76 18.31 -1.01 -2.20
N GLN A 77 18.37 -1.15 -0.87
CA GLN A 77 19.63 -1.20 -0.12
C GLN A 77 20.28 -2.58 -0.19
N THR A 78 19.49 -3.66 -0.27
CA THR A 78 19.99 -5.05 -0.19
C THR A 78 20.58 -5.61 -1.50
N TRP A 79 20.47 -4.89 -2.62
CA TRP A 79 21.00 -5.33 -3.92
C TRP A 79 22.42 -4.83 -4.24
N PHE A 80 23.13 -4.28 -3.25
CA PHE A 80 24.56 -3.90 -3.32
C PHE A 80 25.39 -4.75 -2.36
#